data_AF-A0A937NZ59-F1
#
_entry.id   AF-A0A937NZ59-F1
#
_cell.length_a   1.000
_cell.length_b   1.000
_cell.length_c   1.000
_cell.angle_alpha   90.00
_cell.angle_beta   90.00
_cell.angle_gamma   90.00
#
_symmetry.space_group_name_H-M   'P 1'
#
loop_
_entity.id
_entity.type
_entity.pdbx_description
1 polymer ?
#
loop_
_entity_poly.entity_id
_entity_poly.type
_entity_poly.pdbx_seq_one_letter_code
_entity_poly.pdbx_strand_id
1 'polypeptide(L)'
;MCNFKYFVTSLIIIFLCLFYKATLSQQADEIKLEELRTPTAPGFVLLGVEPTAVDKPTTPRDLASTLLSTFKEGKIAPDFAIEFSPYWLCSHPYLTLLDDYLNRNNVGRNIIQNFSISAASSEMNIKKDTTIITGTGVGFGFRTHILSQKAPEETRNYLSKLKQIYEVQFITLILLNVENKLEDNQTVMDKNILLIYLKDVIDTYLNDPSKFSSLPLFKYSEKDKKKLFNQAYDELKTRIEKETVNSQTDAEDLISKIIIEYQRKKITGKVQELKDMNLNNSGFSLELAGGMVTTFVNGQTNQAYITKYGLWLTPCYSLPLQKSTASIIKELNFIGVVRYLWNSNLVDSASYTDIGFRLMYESRKISVSAEGLLRGQIRSLDEEGTFRFSHTNRFSFNLEYQIMNNIYITYSIGKDFEDNSISFSGKQEGNFFTLLGVNFALGRKENFKIEN
;
A
#
# COMPACT_ATOMS: atom_id res chain seq x y z
N MET A 1 -42.04 -16.51 -47.92
CA MET A 1 -41.33 -16.69 -46.63
C MET A 1 -39.99 -17.42 -46.71
N CYS A 2 -39.65 -18.13 -47.79
CA CYS A 2 -38.32 -18.77 -47.90
C CYS A 2 -37.14 -17.79 -48.07
N ASN A 3 -37.30 -16.66 -48.77
CA ASN A 3 -36.17 -15.77 -49.07
C ASN A 3 -35.67 -14.92 -47.89
N PHE A 4 -36.47 -14.73 -46.83
CA PHE A 4 -36.07 -13.92 -45.68
C PHE A 4 -35.13 -14.68 -44.73
N LYS A 5 -35.32 -16.00 -44.58
CA LYS A 5 -34.40 -16.84 -43.78
C LYS A 5 -33.01 -16.90 -44.39
N TYR A 6 -32.90 -17.05 -45.71
CA TYR A 6 -31.61 -17.06 -46.40
C TYR A 6 -30.90 -15.70 -46.37
N PHE A 7 -31.66 -14.61 -46.41
CA PHE A 7 -31.10 -13.26 -46.26
C PHE A 7 -30.51 -13.03 -44.87
N VAL A 8 -31.22 -13.44 -43.81
CA VAL A 8 -30.75 -13.31 -42.42
C VAL A 8 -29.54 -14.23 -42.15
N THR A 9 -29.54 -15.47 -42.65
CA THR A 9 -28.38 -16.36 -42.50
C THR A 9 -27.16 -15.87 -43.28
N SER A 10 -27.34 -15.30 -44.49
CA SER A 10 -26.23 -14.70 -45.24
C SER A 10 -25.70 -13.44 -44.56
N LEU A 11 -26.56 -12.62 -43.93
CA LEU A 11 -26.12 -11.45 -43.16
C LEU A 11 -25.32 -11.85 -41.91
N ILE A 12 -25.71 -12.92 -41.22
CA ILE A 12 -24.99 -13.44 -40.06
C ILE A 12 -23.63 -14.02 -40.48
N ILE A 13 -23.55 -14.73 -41.60
CA ILE A 13 -22.28 -15.29 -42.11
C ILE A 13 -21.35 -14.17 -42.60
N ILE A 14 -21.87 -13.14 -43.28
CA ILE A 14 -21.09 -11.96 -43.69
C ILE A 14 -20.60 -11.18 -42.46
N PHE A 15 -21.43 -11.05 -41.41
CA PHE A 15 -21.04 -10.42 -40.15
C PHE A 15 -19.96 -11.23 -39.41
N LEU A 16 -20.05 -12.57 -39.38
CA LEU A 16 -19.03 -13.46 -38.83
C LEU A 16 -17.72 -13.45 -39.64
N CYS A 17 -17.79 -13.33 -40.98
CA CYS A 17 -16.61 -13.24 -41.84
C CYS A 17 -15.94 -11.85 -41.77
N LEU A 18 -16.70 -10.77 -41.53
CA LEU A 18 -16.15 -9.44 -41.25
C LEU A 18 -15.42 -9.39 -39.90
N PHE A 19 -15.90 -10.15 -38.91
CA PHE A 19 -15.21 -10.30 -37.61
C PHE A 19 -13.91 -11.12 -37.72
N TYR A 20 -13.83 -12.11 -38.62
CA TYR A 20 -12.63 -12.94 -38.77
C TYR A 20 -11.46 -12.20 -39.45
N LYS A 21 -11.73 -11.11 -40.18
CA LYS A 21 -10.67 -10.25 -40.78
C LYS A 21 -10.27 -9.05 -39.93
N ALA A 22 -10.98 -8.77 -38.83
CA ALA A 22 -10.65 -7.69 -37.90
C ALA A 22 -9.69 -8.12 -36.77
N THR A 23 -9.27 -9.39 -36.72
CA THR A 23 -8.41 -9.95 -35.66
C THR A 23 -6.94 -10.09 -36.05
N LEU A 24 -6.50 -9.51 -37.17
CA LEU A 24 -5.09 -9.40 -37.53
C LEU A 24 -4.75 -7.95 -37.87
N SER A 25 -3.77 -7.40 -37.14
CA SER A 25 -3.20 -6.06 -37.28
C SER A 25 -3.95 -4.90 -36.61
N GLN A 26 -3.85 -4.84 -35.29
CA GLN A 26 -3.21 -3.69 -34.63
C GLN A 26 -2.67 -4.18 -33.29
N GLN A 27 -1.35 -4.17 -33.15
CA GLN A 27 -0.71 -4.15 -31.84
C GLN A 27 -1.12 -2.81 -31.23
N ALA A 28 -2.26 -2.81 -30.53
CA ALA A 28 -2.60 -1.72 -29.64
C ALA A 28 -1.55 -1.76 -28.54
N ASP A 29 -0.68 -0.76 -28.49
CA ASP A 29 0.08 -0.48 -27.27
C ASP A 29 -0.90 -0.54 -26.10
N GLU A 30 -0.59 -1.35 -25.10
CA GLU A 30 -1.36 -1.46 -23.88
C GLU A 30 -1.28 -0.09 -23.19
N ILE A 31 -2.24 0.80 -23.48
CA ILE A 31 -2.33 2.11 -22.84
C ILE A 31 -2.70 1.87 -21.37
N LYS A 32 -1.68 1.82 -20.52
CA LYS A 32 -1.82 1.75 -19.06
C LYS A 32 -2.31 3.11 -18.56
N LEU A 33 -3.63 3.26 -18.45
CA LEU A 33 -4.25 4.44 -17.83
C LEU A 33 -4.13 4.38 -16.30
N GLU A 34 -2.90 4.58 -15.79
CA GLU A 34 -2.57 4.57 -14.35
C GLU A 34 -2.52 5.97 -13.72
N GLU A 35 -2.77 7.02 -14.49
CA GLU A 35 -2.69 8.41 -14.05
C GLU A 35 -3.83 8.72 -13.05
N LEU A 36 -3.46 9.23 -11.86
CA LEU A 36 -4.27 9.35 -10.64
C LEU A 36 -4.41 8.09 -9.75
N ARG A 37 -3.45 7.17 -9.77
CA ARG A 37 -2.95 6.68 -8.47
C ARG A 37 -2.18 7.83 -7.81
N THR A 38 -2.06 7.86 -6.48
CA THR A 38 -1.04 8.72 -5.85
C THR A 38 0.26 8.45 -6.59
N PRO A 39 0.88 9.47 -7.21
CA PRO A 39 2.01 9.24 -8.09
C PRO A 39 3.06 8.43 -7.33
N THR A 40 3.49 7.34 -7.93
CA THR A 40 4.34 6.35 -7.24
C THR A 40 5.61 7.01 -6.73
N ALA A 41 6.13 8.01 -7.46
CA ALA A 41 7.26 8.82 -7.05
C ALA A 41 7.20 10.21 -7.70
N PRO A 42 7.14 11.30 -6.92
CA PRO A 42 6.91 12.62 -7.49
C PRO A 42 8.07 13.23 -8.28
N GLY A 43 9.31 12.75 -8.06
CA GLY A 43 10.43 13.10 -8.93
C GLY A 43 10.21 12.68 -10.38
N PHE A 44 9.49 11.57 -10.60
CA PHE A 44 9.23 11.02 -11.93
C PHE A 44 8.16 11.86 -12.65
N VAL A 45 7.14 12.29 -11.90
CA VAL A 45 6.07 13.18 -12.41
C VAL A 45 6.65 14.49 -12.94
N LEU A 46 7.59 15.11 -12.21
CA LEU A 46 8.18 16.38 -12.64
C LEU A 46 9.10 16.22 -13.86
N LEU A 47 9.85 15.12 -13.91
CA LEU A 47 10.64 14.76 -15.08
C LEU A 47 9.76 14.41 -16.28
N GLY A 48 8.50 14.01 -16.07
CA GLY A 48 7.62 13.53 -17.12
C GLY A 48 8.05 12.16 -17.64
N VAL A 49 8.61 11.33 -16.75
CA VAL A 49 9.12 10.00 -17.11
C VAL A 49 8.25 8.92 -16.49
N GLU A 50 7.95 7.90 -17.27
CA GLU A 50 7.37 6.64 -16.82
C GLU A 50 8.48 5.59 -16.90
N PRO A 51 9.30 5.44 -15.83
CA PRO A 51 10.43 4.52 -15.88
C PRO A 51 9.94 3.08 -16.09
N THR A 52 10.65 2.34 -16.94
CA THR A 52 10.34 0.92 -17.22
C THR A 52 10.53 0.04 -15.98
N ALA A 53 11.42 0.44 -15.07
CA ALA A 53 11.62 -0.18 -13.77
C ALA A 53 11.95 0.89 -12.72
N VAL A 54 11.41 0.73 -11.51
CA VAL A 54 11.71 1.57 -10.34
C VAL A 54 12.35 0.71 -9.27
N ASP A 55 13.59 0.99 -8.93
CA ASP A 55 14.28 0.29 -7.85
C ASP A 55 13.75 0.76 -6.50
N LYS A 56 13.34 -0.21 -5.66
CA LYS A 56 12.77 0.03 -4.33
C LYS A 56 13.55 -0.71 -3.25
N PRO A 57 14.77 -0.25 -2.91
CA PRO A 57 15.57 -0.93 -1.92
C PRO A 57 14.89 -0.91 -0.55
N THR A 58 14.82 -2.07 0.08
CA THR A 58 14.24 -2.24 1.42
C THR A 58 15.28 -2.39 2.51
N THR A 59 16.56 -2.54 2.14
CA THR A 59 17.69 -2.60 3.07
C THR A 59 18.77 -1.57 2.72
N PRO A 60 19.62 -1.15 3.69
CA PRO A 60 20.70 -0.22 3.43
C PRO A 60 21.72 -0.76 2.42
N ARG A 61 21.92 -2.09 2.40
CA ARG A 61 22.81 -2.76 1.45
C ARG A 61 22.26 -2.69 0.03
N ASP A 62 20.97 -2.93 -0.14
CA ASP A 62 20.32 -2.84 -1.45
C ASP A 62 20.40 -1.40 -1.96
N LEU A 63 20.10 -0.42 -1.11
CA LEU A 63 20.22 1.01 -1.47
C LEU A 63 21.64 1.35 -1.92
N ALA A 64 22.66 0.94 -1.17
CA ALA A 64 24.05 1.17 -1.55
C ALA A 64 24.39 0.50 -2.90
N SER A 65 23.92 -0.73 -3.12
CA SER A 65 24.16 -1.45 -4.38
C SER A 65 23.49 -0.79 -5.58
N THR A 66 22.25 -0.31 -5.41
CA THR A 66 21.50 0.44 -6.43
C THR A 66 22.21 1.76 -6.74
N LEU A 67 22.63 2.52 -5.72
CA LEU A 67 23.34 3.78 -5.96
C LEU A 67 24.68 3.56 -6.67
N LEU A 68 25.43 2.52 -6.30
CA LEU A 68 26.70 2.19 -6.97
C LEU A 68 26.50 1.78 -8.43
N SER A 69 25.39 1.09 -8.76
CA SER A 69 25.09 0.71 -10.15
C SER A 69 24.63 1.90 -10.99
N THR A 70 24.06 2.95 -10.38
CA THR A 70 23.66 4.20 -11.03
C THR A 70 24.85 5.00 -11.55
N PHE A 71 25.97 5.00 -10.84
CA PHE A 71 27.17 5.77 -11.23
C PHE A 71 28.12 4.88 -12.03
N LYS A 72 28.09 5.00 -13.37
CA LYS A 72 29.07 4.37 -14.26
C LYS A 72 30.05 5.41 -14.78
N GLU A 73 31.34 5.18 -14.56
CA GLU A 73 32.44 6.02 -15.11
C GLU A 73 32.31 7.52 -14.77
N GLY A 74 31.79 7.85 -13.57
CA GLY A 74 31.61 9.24 -13.13
C GLY A 74 30.41 9.95 -13.76
N LYS A 75 29.56 9.25 -14.52
CA LYS A 75 28.30 9.75 -15.09
C LYS A 75 27.11 9.07 -14.43
N ILE A 76 26.00 9.81 -14.31
CA ILE A 76 24.71 9.27 -13.90
C ILE A 76 24.15 8.48 -15.09
N ALA A 77 23.77 7.23 -14.88
CA ALA A 77 23.12 6.44 -15.92
C ALA A 77 21.82 7.13 -16.40
N PRO A 78 21.55 7.18 -17.72
CA PRO A 78 20.25 7.64 -18.22
C PRO A 78 19.15 6.66 -17.78
N ASP A 79 17.93 7.19 -17.61
CA ASP A 79 16.71 6.43 -17.29
C ASP A 79 16.79 5.59 -16.00
N PHE A 80 17.53 6.11 -15.01
CA PHE A 80 17.55 5.56 -13.67
C PHE A 80 16.33 6.07 -12.88
N ALA A 81 15.73 5.21 -12.04
CA ALA A 81 14.64 5.57 -11.15
C ALA A 81 14.71 4.77 -9.84
N ILE A 82 14.75 5.48 -8.71
CA ILE A 82 14.77 4.89 -7.37
C ILE A 82 13.74 5.56 -6.47
N GLU A 83 13.12 4.76 -5.60
CA GLU A 83 12.28 5.24 -4.52
C GLU A 83 12.52 4.42 -3.24
N PHE A 84 12.72 5.08 -2.10
CA PHE A 84 12.89 4.38 -0.83
C PHE A 84 12.29 5.16 0.34
N SER A 85 12.01 4.45 1.43
CA SER A 85 11.45 5.03 2.66
C SER A 85 12.46 4.91 3.80
N PRO A 86 13.11 6.01 4.22
CA PRO A 86 14.21 5.97 5.18
C PRO A 86 13.89 5.25 6.49
N TYR A 87 12.66 5.40 7.00
CA TYR A 87 12.23 4.70 8.20
C TYR A 87 12.41 3.18 8.05
N TRP A 88 11.93 2.59 6.96
CA TRP A 88 11.92 1.14 6.77
C TRP A 88 13.28 0.52 6.40
N LEU A 89 14.30 1.33 6.11
CA LEU A 89 15.67 0.82 5.90
C LEU A 89 16.32 0.31 7.19
N CYS A 90 15.80 0.72 8.35
CA CYS A 90 16.29 0.28 9.65
C CYS A 90 15.32 -0.72 10.29
N SER A 91 15.86 -1.66 11.08
CA SER A 91 15.03 -2.57 11.86
C SER A 91 14.32 -1.82 13.00
N HIS A 92 13.00 -2.00 13.09
CA HIS A 92 12.17 -1.47 14.19
C HIS A 92 11.65 -2.62 15.06
N PRO A 93 12.48 -3.21 15.94
CA PRO A 93 12.11 -4.41 16.71
C PRO A 93 10.89 -4.19 17.62
N TYR A 94 10.68 -2.95 18.07
CA TYR A 94 9.57 -2.57 18.94
C TYR A 94 8.30 -2.13 18.18
N LEU A 95 8.31 -2.15 16.85
CA LEU A 95 7.13 -1.85 16.04
C LEU A 95 6.32 -3.13 15.84
N THR A 96 5.15 -3.23 16.47
CA THR A 96 4.20 -4.32 16.22
C THR A 96 3.20 -3.94 15.13
N LEU A 97 2.68 -4.94 14.41
CA LEU A 97 1.54 -4.76 13.50
C LEU A 97 0.36 -4.13 14.25
N LEU A 98 0.15 -4.54 15.49
CA LEU A 98 -0.87 -4.03 16.39
C LEU A 98 -0.66 -2.53 16.69
N ASP A 99 0.55 -2.14 17.08
CA ASP A 99 0.89 -0.75 17.39
C ASP A 99 0.90 0.14 16.15
N ASP A 100 1.30 -0.40 15.01
CA ASP A 100 1.25 0.29 13.73
C ASP A 100 -0.19 0.57 13.31
N TYR A 101 -1.08 -0.41 13.41
CA TYR A 101 -2.48 -0.26 13.04
C TYR A 101 -3.29 0.57 14.03
N LEU A 102 -3.03 0.46 15.34
CA LEU A 102 -3.80 1.16 16.37
C LEU A 102 -3.35 2.62 16.57
N ASN A 103 -2.08 2.95 16.33
CA ASN A 103 -1.53 4.28 16.59
C ASN A 103 -1.45 5.20 15.34
N ARG A 104 -2.15 4.85 14.24
CA ARG A 104 -2.25 5.68 13.01
C ARG A 104 -2.87 7.07 13.18
N ASN A 105 -3.32 7.41 14.39
CA ASN A 105 -3.80 8.76 14.72
C ASN A 105 -2.66 9.74 15.04
N ASN A 106 -1.40 9.28 15.20
CA ASN A 106 -0.27 10.15 15.46
C ASN A 106 0.32 10.69 14.15
N VAL A 107 0.14 11.99 13.91
CA VAL A 107 0.62 12.70 12.71
C VAL A 107 2.13 12.57 12.53
N GLY A 108 2.92 12.77 13.58
CA GLY A 108 4.39 12.72 13.48
C GLY A 108 4.88 11.32 13.11
N ARG A 109 4.27 10.28 13.70
CA ARG A 109 4.57 8.89 13.37
C ARG A 109 4.15 8.54 11.94
N ASN A 110 2.96 8.97 11.51
CA ASN A 110 2.51 8.79 10.12
C ASN A 110 3.49 9.44 9.14
N ILE A 111 3.94 10.66 9.44
CA ILE A 111 4.87 11.38 8.57
C ILE A 111 6.16 10.58 8.41
N ILE A 112 6.78 10.18 9.51
CA ILE A 112 8.08 9.49 9.50
C ILE A 112 7.96 8.10 8.84
N GLN A 113 6.92 7.34 9.18
CA GLN A 113 6.71 5.98 8.65
C GLN A 113 6.36 5.97 7.17
N ASN A 114 5.67 6.99 6.67
CA ASN A 114 5.26 7.07 5.27
C ASN A 114 6.14 8.01 4.44
N PHE A 115 7.18 8.60 5.02
CA PHE A 115 8.10 9.44 4.28
C PHE A 115 8.86 8.58 3.27
N SER A 116 8.76 8.91 1.99
CA SER A 116 9.59 8.34 0.93
C SER A 116 10.29 9.43 0.14
N ILE A 117 11.47 9.07 -0.37
CA ILE A 117 12.31 9.87 -1.23
C ILE A 117 12.39 9.15 -2.57
N SER A 118 12.33 9.92 -3.65
CA SER A 118 12.48 9.42 -5.02
C SER A 118 13.52 10.23 -5.77
N ALA A 119 14.25 9.58 -6.65
CA ALA A 119 15.16 10.22 -7.59
C ALA A 119 15.13 9.52 -8.94
N ALA A 120 15.18 10.27 -10.04
CA ALA A 120 15.33 9.71 -11.37
C ALA A 120 16.16 10.61 -12.28
N SER A 121 16.62 10.06 -13.40
CA SER A 121 17.30 10.78 -14.47
C SER A 121 16.62 10.50 -15.81
N SER A 122 16.62 11.48 -16.72
CA SER A 122 16.29 11.28 -18.13
C SER A 122 16.84 12.42 -18.98
N GLU A 123 16.82 12.26 -20.30
CA GLU A 123 17.20 13.32 -21.22
C GLU A 123 16.17 14.46 -21.18
N MET A 124 16.67 15.70 -21.12
CA MET A 124 15.81 16.88 -21.03
C MET A 124 16.34 17.98 -21.94
N ASN A 125 15.45 18.54 -22.75
CA ASN A 125 15.77 19.68 -23.59
C ASN A 125 15.52 20.99 -22.84
N ILE A 126 16.50 21.90 -22.92
CA ILE A 126 16.36 23.28 -22.46
C ILE A 126 16.44 24.23 -23.65
N LYS A 127 15.67 25.31 -23.60
CA LYS A 127 15.73 26.43 -24.54
C LYS A 127 16.68 27.49 -23.99
N LYS A 128 17.73 27.80 -24.76
CA LYS A 128 18.60 28.95 -24.53
C LYS A 128 18.55 29.83 -25.77
N ASP A 129 18.02 31.04 -25.61
CA ASP A 129 17.72 31.97 -26.70
C ASP A 129 16.80 31.31 -27.76
N THR A 130 17.36 30.93 -28.90
CA THR A 130 16.67 30.23 -30.00
C THR A 130 17.12 28.77 -30.17
N THR A 131 18.10 28.31 -29.41
CA THR A 131 18.68 26.97 -29.56
C THR A 131 18.14 26.02 -28.49
N ILE A 132 17.77 24.82 -28.92
CA ILE A 132 17.43 23.71 -28.02
C ILE A 132 18.72 22.96 -27.72
N ILE A 133 19.06 22.87 -26.43
CA ILE A 133 20.23 22.15 -25.95
C ILE A 133 19.74 20.95 -25.14
N THR A 134 20.22 19.76 -25.49
CA THR A 134 19.93 18.53 -24.74
C THR A 134 20.84 18.44 -23.53
N GLY A 135 20.25 18.16 -22.38
CA GLY A 135 20.94 17.91 -21.13
C GLY A 135 20.38 16.68 -20.42
N THR A 136 20.95 16.36 -19.26
CA THR A 136 20.43 15.30 -18.38
C THR A 136 19.63 15.96 -17.26
N GLY A 137 18.32 15.72 -17.23
CA GLY A 137 17.46 16.09 -16.12
C GLY A 137 17.60 15.08 -14.99
N VAL A 138 17.79 15.55 -13.76
CA VAL A 138 17.73 14.76 -12.53
C VAL A 138 16.60 15.29 -11.67
N GLY A 139 15.61 14.45 -11.43
CA GLY A 139 14.43 14.75 -10.64
C GLY A 139 14.58 14.18 -9.24
N PHE A 140 14.26 14.97 -8.23
CA PHE A 140 14.17 14.56 -6.83
C PHE A 140 12.74 14.80 -6.34
N GLY A 141 12.20 13.88 -5.55
CA GLY A 141 10.87 14.04 -4.97
C GLY A 141 10.78 13.45 -3.56
N PHE A 142 9.83 13.94 -2.79
CA PHE A 142 9.44 13.37 -1.51
C PHE A 142 7.93 13.23 -1.43
N ARG A 143 7.46 12.26 -0.66
CA ARG A 143 6.05 12.13 -0.29
C ARG A 143 5.90 11.65 1.15
N THR A 144 4.77 11.98 1.76
CA THR A 144 4.41 11.49 3.09
C THR A 144 2.91 11.60 3.34
N HIS A 145 2.40 10.77 4.25
CA HIS A 145 1.02 10.87 4.74
C HIS A 145 0.99 11.68 6.03
N ILE A 146 0.34 12.84 5.99
CA ILE A 146 0.05 13.65 7.18
C ILE A 146 -1.00 12.93 8.03
N LEU A 147 -2.07 12.47 7.36
CA LEU A 147 -3.16 11.72 7.98
C LEU A 147 -3.31 10.40 7.24
N SER A 148 -3.39 9.31 8.01
CA SER A 148 -3.59 7.97 7.48
C SER A 148 -5.03 7.52 7.72
N GLN A 149 -5.54 6.72 6.77
CA GLN A 149 -6.81 6.05 6.94
C GLN A 149 -6.77 5.14 8.17
N LYS A 150 -7.92 4.99 8.83
CA LYS A 150 -8.00 4.21 10.05
C LYS A 150 -8.37 2.78 9.72
N ALA A 151 -7.85 1.87 10.53
CA ALA A 151 -8.35 0.51 10.56
C ALA A 151 -9.86 0.54 10.85
N PRO A 152 -10.69 -0.21 10.09
CA PRO A 152 -12.10 -0.41 10.40
C PRO A 152 -12.28 -0.87 11.85
N GLU A 153 -13.42 -0.56 12.44
CA GLU A 153 -13.75 -0.98 13.80
C GLU A 153 -13.66 -2.51 13.96
N GLU A 154 -14.06 -3.26 12.94
CA GLU A 154 -13.92 -4.72 12.86
C GLU A 154 -12.47 -5.16 12.97
N THR A 155 -11.55 -4.51 12.27
CA THR A 155 -10.11 -4.77 12.36
C THR A 155 -9.58 -4.43 13.76
N ARG A 156 -10.07 -3.38 14.42
CA ARG A 156 -9.66 -3.07 15.81
C ARG A 156 -10.18 -4.11 16.80
N ASN A 157 -11.42 -4.55 16.64
CA ASN A 157 -12.00 -5.64 17.43
C ASN A 157 -11.28 -6.97 17.15
N TYR A 158 -10.82 -7.20 15.94
CA TYR A 158 -9.97 -8.33 15.59
C TYR A 158 -8.60 -8.25 16.27
N LEU A 159 -7.94 -7.11 16.17
CA LEU A 159 -6.64 -6.87 16.76
C LEU A 159 -6.67 -7.05 18.29
N SER A 160 -7.78 -6.66 18.94
CA SER A 160 -7.99 -6.95 20.36
C SER A 160 -8.27 -8.44 20.64
N LYS A 161 -8.99 -9.15 19.76
CA LYS A 161 -9.17 -10.61 19.83
C LYS A 161 -7.85 -11.38 19.63
N LEU A 162 -7.01 -10.98 18.68
CA LEU A 162 -5.67 -11.55 18.47
C LEU A 162 -4.80 -11.38 19.71
N LYS A 163 -4.82 -10.18 20.32
CA LYS A 163 -4.14 -9.94 21.59
C LYS A 163 -4.56 -10.96 22.65
N GLN A 164 -5.85 -11.24 22.78
CA GLN A 164 -6.35 -12.26 23.71
C GLN A 164 -5.90 -13.69 23.37
N ILE A 165 -5.73 -14.04 22.09
CA ILE A 165 -5.20 -15.35 21.68
C ILE A 165 -3.73 -15.48 22.11
N TYR A 166 -2.93 -14.45 21.90
CA TYR A 166 -1.54 -14.44 22.36
C TYR A 166 -1.42 -14.54 23.88
N GLU A 167 -2.30 -13.87 24.63
CA GLU A 167 -2.39 -14.00 26.08
C GLU A 167 -2.69 -15.45 26.51
N VAL A 168 -3.53 -16.17 25.77
CA VAL A 168 -3.86 -17.58 26.07
C VAL A 168 -2.70 -18.50 25.78
N GLN A 169 -2.10 -18.40 24.60
CA GLN A 169 -0.94 -19.22 24.23
C GLN A 169 0.19 -19.06 25.25
N PHE A 170 0.35 -17.84 25.75
CA PHE A 170 1.29 -17.54 26.81
C PHE A 170 0.96 -18.19 28.15
N ILE A 171 -0.28 -18.06 28.64
CA ILE A 171 -0.70 -18.71 29.89
C ILE A 171 -0.54 -20.22 29.79
N THR A 172 -0.91 -20.81 28.65
CA THR A 172 -0.67 -22.23 28.37
C THR A 172 0.80 -22.60 28.49
N LEU A 173 1.72 -21.79 27.94
CA LEU A 173 3.15 -22.06 28.04
C LEU A 173 3.69 -21.94 29.47
N ILE A 174 3.22 -20.97 30.26
CA ILE A 174 3.55 -20.91 31.69
C ILE A 174 3.12 -22.21 32.38
N LEU A 175 1.89 -22.65 32.15
CA LEU A 175 1.33 -23.85 32.76
C LEU A 175 2.08 -25.12 32.35
N LEU A 176 2.45 -25.28 31.08
CA LEU A 176 3.28 -26.40 30.62
C LEU A 176 4.66 -26.42 31.31
N ASN A 177 5.27 -25.27 31.57
CA ASN A 177 6.54 -25.22 32.29
C ASN A 177 6.38 -25.48 33.78
N VAL A 178 5.23 -25.15 34.37
CA VAL A 178 4.89 -25.58 35.73
C VAL A 178 4.76 -27.11 35.75
N GLU A 179 3.97 -27.69 34.83
CA GLU A 179 3.76 -29.14 34.70
C GLU A 179 5.09 -29.91 34.57
N ASN A 180 5.99 -29.48 33.68
CA ASN A 180 7.32 -30.08 33.56
C ASN A 180 8.12 -30.06 34.88
N LYS A 181 8.03 -28.97 35.65
CA LYS A 181 8.67 -28.89 36.99
C LYS A 181 8.01 -29.80 38.03
N LEU A 182 6.73 -30.13 37.86
CA LEU A 182 6.02 -31.10 38.70
C LEU A 182 6.55 -32.51 38.43
N GLU A 183 6.69 -32.89 37.15
CA GLU A 183 7.22 -34.20 36.76
C GLU A 183 8.64 -34.44 37.32
N ASP A 184 9.47 -33.39 37.37
CA ASP A 184 10.85 -33.45 37.85
C ASP A 184 10.99 -33.57 39.39
N ASN A 185 9.96 -33.22 40.19
CA ASN A 185 10.03 -33.18 41.66
C ASN A 185 8.97 -34.05 42.35
N GLN A 186 9.38 -35.22 42.87
CA GLN A 186 8.51 -36.20 43.53
C GLN A 186 8.07 -35.84 44.98
N THR A 187 8.31 -34.62 45.46
CA THR A 187 7.95 -34.24 46.84
C THR A 187 6.45 -33.99 47.00
N VAL A 188 5.88 -34.53 48.09
CA VAL A 188 4.46 -34.41 48.47
C VAL A 188 3.96 -32.98 48.25
N MET A 189 3.03 -32.84 47.31
CA MET A 189 2.54 -31.55 46.87
C MET A 189 1.31 -31.10 47.65
N ASP A 190 1.46 -29.98 48.35
CA ASP A 190 0.34 -29.15 48.78
C ASP A 190 0.16 -27.99 47.79
N LYS A 191 -0.97 -27.29 47.92
CA LYS A 191 -1.30 -26.10 47.12
C LYS A 191 -0.24 -24.99 47.18
N ASN A 192 0.49 -24.86 48.29
CA ASN A 192 1.48 -23.80 48.47
C ASN A 192 2.71 -24.06 47.59
N ILE A 193 3.13 -25.32 47.47
CA ILE A 193 4.22 -25.73 46.57
C ILE A 193 3.89 -25.39 45.11
N LEU A 194 2.65 -25.66 44.67
CA LEU A 194 2.20 -25.32 43.32
C LEU A 194 2.27 -23.81 43.05
N LEU A 195 1.88 -22.98 44.03
CA LEU A 195 1.99 -21.52 43.92
C LEU A 195 3.45 -21.03 43.89
N ILE A 196 4.35 -21.70 44.62
CA ILE A 196 5.80 -21.42 44.58
C ILE A 196 6.35 -21.71 43.18
N TYR A 197 6.03 -22.88 42.60
CA TYR A 197 6.47 -23.22 41.25
C TYR A 197 5.91 -22.28 40.19
N LEU A 198 4.63 -21.92 40.28
CA LEU A 198 4.03 -20.94 39.39
C LEU A 198 4.79 -19.60 39.45
N LYS A 199 5.08 -19.11 40.67
CA LYS A 199 5.83 -17.87 40.86
C LYS A 199 7.25 -17.97 40.31
N ASP A 200 7.96 -19.05 40.60
CA ASP A 200 9.33 -19.27 40.15
C ASP A 200 9.43 -19.37 38.62
N VAL A 201 8.47 -20.04 37.98
CA VAL A 201 8.35 -20.05 36.52
C VAL A 201 8.17 -18.63 35.99
N ILE A 202 7.23 -17.85 36.53
CA ILE A 202 6.99 -16.46 36.12
C ILE A 202 8.20 -15.55 36.36
N ASP A 203 8.87 -15.67 37.51
CA ASP A 203 10.06 -14.90 37.83
C ASP A 203 11.22 -15.27 36.88
N THR A 204 11.35 -16.55 36.51
CA THR A 204 12.29 -17.00 35.48
C THR A 204 12.01 -16.34 34.14
N TYR A 205 10.73 -16.27 33.72
CA TYR A 205 10.34 -15.59 32.49
C TYR A 205 10.62 -14.08 32.52
N LEU A 206 10.37 -13.42 33.65
CA LEU A 206 10.59 -11.98 33.82
C LEU A 206 12.07 -11.61 33.82
N ASN A 207 12.92 -12.47 34.36
CA ASN A 207 14.35 -12.22 34.50
C ASN A 207 15.16 -12.71 33.29
N ASP A 208 14.70 -13.74 32.58
CA ASP A 208 15.36 -14.27 31.39
C ASP A 208 14.36 -14.61 30.26
N PRO A 209 13.88 -13.59 29.53
CA PRO A 209 12.95 -13.79 28.42
C PRO A 209 13.53 -14.64 27.27
N SER A 210 14.85 -14.76 27.18
CA SER A 210 15.53 -15.45 26.08
C SER A 210 15.26 -16.95 26.08
N LYS A 211 14.93 -17.52 27.23
CA LYS A 211 14.55 -18.93 27.42
C LYS A 211 13.24 -19.32 26.71
N PHE A 212 12.51 -18.35 26.17
CA PHE A 212 11.15 -18.55 25.65
C PHE A 212 10.94 -17.96 24.26
N SER A 213 11.97 -18.03 23.41
CA SER A 213 12.05 -17.53 22.03
C SER A 213 10.88 -17.90 21.09
N SER A 214 10.05 -18.88 21.47
CA SER A 214 8.90 -19.37 20.70
C SER A 214 7.61 -18.54 20.85
N LEU A 215 7.51 -17.65 21.84
CA LEU A 215 6.31 -16.83 22.05
C LEU A 215 6.40 -15.50 21.29
N PRO A 216 5.46 -15.16 20.38
CA PRO A 216 5.44 -13.85 19.72
C PRO A 216 5.19 -12.65 20.67
N LEU A 217 5.13 -12.87 22.00
CA LEU A 217 5.14 -11.84 23.03
C LEU A 217 6.41 -10.98 23.08
N PHE A 218 7.47 -11.34 22.33
CA PHE A 218 8.73 -10.59 22.27
C PHE A 218 8.60 -9.10 21.95
N LYS A 219 7.43 -8.64 21.49
CA LYS A 219 7.22 -7.25 21.08
C LYS A 219 6.38 -6.40 22.04
N TYR A 220 6.03 -6.91 23.22
CA TYR A 220 5.45 -6.07 24.28
C TYR A 220 6.55 -5.25 24.96
N SER A 221 6.23 -4.02 25.41
CA SER A 221 7.15 -3.27 26.26
C SER A 221 7.41 -4.03 27.57
N GLU A 222 8.58 -3.88 28.19
CA GLU A 222 8.90 -4.54 29.48
C GLU A 222 7.85 -4.26 30.56
N LYS A 223 7.24 -3.07 30.52
CA LYS A 223 6.13 -2.69 31.39
C LYS A 223 4.87 -3.50 31.13
N ASP A 224 4.51 -3.68 29.85
CA ASP A 224 3.32 -4.43 29.47
C ASP A 224 3.50 -5.92 29.70
N LYS A 225 4.72 -6.45 29.51
CA LYS A 225 5.09 -7.81 29.91
C LYS A 225 4.83 -7.98 31.40
N LYS A 226 5.47 -7.20 32.27
CA LYS A 226 5.30 -7.29 33.73
C LYS A 226 3.83 -7.22 34.15
N LYS A 227 3.07 -6.31 33.55
CA LYS A 227 1.62 -6.20 33.81
C LYS A 227 0.88 -7.48 33.43
N LEU A 228 1.15 -8.03 32.24
CA LEU A 228 0.53 -9.26 31.78
C LEU A 228 0.92 -10.47 32.65
N PHE A 229 2.20 -10.58 33.04
CA PHE A 229 2.70 -11.62 33.95
C PHE A 229 1.99 -11.57 35.30
N ASN A 230 1.88 -10.39 35.91
CA ASN A 230 1.20 -10.23 37.19
C ASN A 230 -0.30 -10.57 37.08
N GLN A 231 -0.95 -10.14 36.00
CA GLN A 231 -2.36 -10.47 35.76
C GLN A 231 -2.58 -11.99 35.59
N ALA A 232 -1.69 -12.66 34.84
CA ALA A 232 -1.73 -14.11 34.68
C ALA A 232 -1.49 -14.83 36.00
N TYR A 233 -0.51 -14.39 36.80
CA TYR A 233 -0.24 -14.93 38.13
C TYR A 233 -1.46 -14.81 39.04
N ASP A 234 -2.06 -13.62 39.14
CA ASP A 234 -3.21 -13.37 40.00
C ASP A 234 -4.43 -14.22 39.60
N GLU A 235 -4.69 -14.36 38.29
CA GLU A 235 -5.78 -15.22 37.79
C GLU A 235 -5.52 -16.69 38.13
N LEU A 236 -4.32 -17.20 37.86
CA LEU A 236 -3.95 -18.60 38.11
C LEU A 236 -3.92 -18.91 39.60
N LYS A 237 -3.34 -18.02 40.43
CA LYS A 237 -3.33 -18.12 41.88
C LYS A 237 -4.75 -18.22 42.42
N THR A 238 -5.65 -17.33 42.01
CA THR A 238 -7.05 -17.34 42.46
C THR A 238 -7.77 -18.65 42.09
N ARG A 239 -7.44 -19.28 40.96
CA ARG A 239 -8.02 -20.55 40.54
C ARG A 239 -7.46 -21.72 41.35
N ILE A 240 -6.14 -21.82 41.44
CA ILE A 240 -5.44 -22.80 42.27
C ILE A 240 -5.96 -22.71 43.70
N GLU A 241 -6.20 -21.49 44.20
CA GLU A 241 -6.64 -21.28 45.56
C GLU A 241 -8.01 -21.88 45.92
N LYS A 242 -8.87 -22.07 44.92
CA LYS A 242 -10.23 -22.59 45.10
C LYS A 242 -10.31 -24.12 45.06
N GLU A 243 -9.26 -24.78 44.62
CA GLU A 243 -9.23 -26.22 44.38
C GLU A 243 -8.48 -26.93 45.51
N THR A 244 -8.88 -28.17 45.80
CA THR A 244 -8.19 -29.03 46.77
C THR A 244 -7.11 -29.82 46.05
N VAL A 245 -5.85 -29.70 46.50
CA VAL A 245 -4.69 -30.42 45.96
C VAL A 245 -4.05 -31.20 47.10
N ASN A 246 -4.20 -32.53 47.08
CA ASN A 246 -3.69 -33.42 48.14
C ASN A 246 -2.61 -34.37 47.64
N SER A 247 -2.43 -34.48 46.32
CA SER A 247 -1.49 -35.37 45.68
C SER A 247 -0.81 -34.71 44.48
N GLN A 248 0.28 -35.32 44.00
CA GLN A 248 0.93 -34.88 42.76
C GLN A 248 -0.01 -35.00 41.55
N THR A 249 -0.73 -36.11 41.47
CA THR A 249 -1.71 -36.36 40.41
C THR A 249 -2.85 -35.34 40.43
N ASP A 250 -3.27 -34.87 41.61
CA ASP A 250 -4.28 -33.80 41.73
C ASP A 250 -3.78 -32.48 41.14
N ALA A 251 -2.49 -32.17 41.31
CA ALA A 251 -1.90 -30.95 40.78
C ALA A 251 -1.73 -31.02 39.25
N GLU A 252 -1.27 -32.15 38.73
CA GLU A 252 -1.15 -32.41 37.29
C GLU A 252 -2.52 -32.32 36.60
N ASP A 253 -3.55 -32.98 37.17
CA ASP A 253 -4.92 -32.92 36.64
C ASP A 253 -5.49 -31.50 36.68
N LEU A 254 -5.25 -30.76 37.77
CA LEU A 254 -5.65 -29.37 37.87
C LEU A 254 -5.01 -28.49 36.79
N ILE A 255 -3.69 -28.62 36.58
CA ILE A 255 -2.97 -27.85 35.56
C ILE A 255 -3.47 -28.21 34.16
N SER A 256 -3.59 -29.50 33.85
CA SER A 256 -4.15 -29.99 32.59
C SER A 256 -5.57 -29.48 32.35
N LYS A 257 -6.44 -29.50 33.36
CA LYS A 257 -7.80 -28.94 33.29
C LYS A 257 -7.78 -27.45 33.00
N ILE A 258 -6.93 -26.68 33.68
CA ILE A 258 -6.78 -25.23 33.44
C ILE A 258 -6.31 -24.99 31.99
N ILE A 259 -5.32 -25.74 31.49
CA ILE A 259 -4.82 -25.62 30.11
C ILE A 259 -5.96 -25.84 29.11
N ILE A 260 -6.71 -26.95 29.25
CA ILE A 260 -7.81 -27.31 28.35
C ILE A 260 -8.91 -26.24 28.36
N GLU A 261 -9.30 -25.74 29.55
CA GLU A 261 -10.29 -24.68 29.67
C GLU A 261 -9.85 -23.39 28.97
N TYR A 262 -8.59 -22.99 29.13
CA TYR A 262 -8.03 -21.80 28.50
C TYR A 262 -8.02 -21.92 26.97
N GLN A 263 -7.57 -23.06 26.44
CA GLN A 263 -7.55 -23.32 25.00
C GLN A 263 -8.98 -23.36 24.43
N ARG A 264 -9.89 -24.11 25.04
CA ARG A 264 -11.28 -24.27 24.57
C ARG A 264 -12.08 -22.98 24.62
N LYS A 265 -11.99 -22.21 25.71
CA LYS A 265 -12.82 -21.00 25.92
C LYS A 265 -12.37 -19.81 25.07
N LYS A 266 -11.09 -19.71 24.71
CA LYS A 266 -10.55 -18.50 24.07
C LYS A 266 -9.96 -18.71 22.66
N ILE A 267 -9.56 -19.91 22.22
CA ILE A 267 -8.92 -20.12 20.91
C ILE A 267 -9.91 -20.59 19.83
N THR A 268 -10.62 -21.71 20.06
CA THR A 268 -11.35 -22.43 19.00
C THR A 268 -12.47 -21.61 18.35
N GLY A 269 -13.20 -20.82 19.12
CA GLY A 269 -14.26 -19.95 18.58
C GLY A 269 -13.74 -18.71 17.84
N LYS A 270 -12.48 -18.30 18.07
CA LYS A 270 -11.95 -17.03 17.53
C LYS A 270 -11.14 -17.22 16.26
N VAL A 271 -10.47 -18.37 16.08
CA VAL A 271 -9.56 -18.61 14.94
C VAL A 271 -10.30 -18.76 13.60
N GLN A 272 -11.51 -19.34 13.60
CA GLN A 272 -12.28 -19.53 12.38
C GLN A 272 -12.78 -18.21 11.78
N GLU A 273 -13.01 -17.18 12.60
CA GLU A 273 -13.34 -15.82 12.14
C GLU A 273 -12.13 -15.10 11.48
N LEU A 274 -10.89 -15.57 11.70
CA LEU A 274 -9.67 -14.84 11.29
C LEU A 274 -9.23 -15.13 9.85
N LYS A 275 -9.64 -16.25 9.26
CA LYS A 275 -9.08 -16.74 7.98
C LYS A 275 -9.54 -15.95 6.75
N ASP A 276 -10.66 -15.24 6.86
CA ASP A 276 -11.28 -14.61 5.68
C ASP A 276 -11.21 -13.08 5.68
N MET A 277 -10.53 -12.44 6.67
CA MET A 277 -10.60 -10.98 6.87
C MET A 277 -9.79 -10.14 5.88
N ASN A 278 -10.46 -9.19 5.23
CA ASN A 278 -9.82 -8.13 4.44
C ASN A 278 -9.43 -6.93 5.35
N LEU A 279 -8.13 -6.58 5.38
CA LEU A 279 -7.54 -5.52 6.24
C LEU A 279 -7.56 -4.12 5.61
N ASN A 280 -8.45 -3.86 4.64
CA ASN A 280 -8.53 -2.57 3.98
C ASN A 280 -8.86 -1.45 4.98
N ASN A 281 -8.04 -0.41 4.97
CA ASN A 281 -8.27 0.78 5.78
C ASN A 281 -9.44 1.60 5.23
N SER A 282 -10.06 2.41 6.08
CA SER A 282 -11.19 3.26 5.69
C SER A 282 -11.12 4.64 6.34
N GLY A 283 -11.84 5.58 5.75
CA GLY A 283 -11.93 6.96 6.20
C GLY A 283 -10.95 7.88 5.49
N PHE A 284 -10.69 9.03 6.13
CA PHE A 284 -9.92 10.12 5.56
C PHE A 284 -8.40 9.89 5.65
N SER A 285 -7.68 10.33 4.62
CA SER A 285 -6.24 10.46 4.58
C SER A 285 -5.83 11.72 3.85
N LEU A 286 -4.63 12.20 4.14
CA LEU A 286 -4.06 13.39 3.53
C LEU A 286 -2.60 13.13 3.23
N GLU A 287 -2.25 13.13 1.95
CA GLU A 287 -0.88 13.01 1.47
C GLU A 287 -0.35 14.39 1.07
N LEU A 288 0.90 14.64 1.42
CA LEU A 288 1.71 15.75 0.95
C LEU A 288 2.88 15.20 0.18
N ALA A 289 3.16 15.78 -0.98
CA ALA A 289 4.34 15.46 -1.74
C ALA A 289 4.93 16.73 -2.36
N GLY A 290 6.24 16.71 -2.62
CA GLY A 290 6.94 17.77 -3.35
C GLY A 290 8.10 17.23 -4.18
N GLY A 291 8.63 18.03 -5.10
CA GLY A 291 9.80 17.64 -5.87
C GLY A 291 10.43 18.80 -6.65
N MET A 292 11.60 18.53 -7.22
CA MET A 292 12.35 19.44 -8.07
C MET A 292 13.05 18.69 -9.20
N VAL A 293 13.34 19.37 -10.29
CA VAL A 293 14.17 18.89 -11.40
C VAL A 293 15.31 19.84 -11.60
N THR A 294 16.52 19.28 -11.67
CA THR A 294 17.75 19.99 -12.05
C THR A 294 18.27 19.42 -13.35
N THR A 295 18.56 20.27 -14.33
CA THR A 295 19.05 19.87 -15.64
C THR A 295 20.52 20.24 -15.80
N PHE A 296 21.34 19.26 -16.18
CA PHE A 296 22.78 19.40 -16.44
C PHE A 296 23.05 19.46 -17.93
N VAL A 297 23.52 20.60 -18.42
CA VAL A 297 23.81 20.80 -19.84
C VAL A 297 25.09 20.07 -20.23
N ASN A 298 25.06 19.32 -21.34
CA ASN A 298 26.19 18.52 -21.82
C ASN A 298 26.80 17.58 -20.77
N GLY A 299 26.03 17.17 -19.76
CA GLY A 299 26.48 16.31 -18.66
C GLY A 299 27.52 16.95 -17.72
N GLN A 300 27.70 18.27 -17.75
CA GLN A 300 28.65 18.98 -16.90
C GLN A 300 27.97 19.53 -15.63
N THR A 301 28.54 19.26 -14.45
CA THR A 301 28.02 19.72 -13.15
C THR A 301 28.05 21.23 -12.99
N ASN A 302 28.91 21.93 -13.75
CA ASN A 302 29.07 23.38 -13.68
C ASN A 302 27.97 24.15 -14.44
N GLN A 303 27.07 23.45 -15.15
CA GLN A 303 25.96 24.03 -15.90
C GLN A 303 24.64 23.37 -15.49
N ALA A 304 24.32 23.49 -14.20
CA ALA A 304 23.11 22.95 -13.59
C ALA A 304 22.03 24.05 -13.44
N TYR A 305 20.82 23.77 -13.90
CA TYR A 305 19.68 24.69 -13.80
C TYR A 305 18.51 23.99 -13.09
N ILE A 306 17.92 24.62 -12.07
CA ILE A 306 16.65 24.17 -11.53
C ILE A 306 15.58 24.52 -12.56
N THR A 307 15.03 23.50 -13.21
CA THR A 307 14.12 23.69 -14.33
C THR A 307 12.67 23.59 -13.93
N LYS A 308 12.34 22.79 -12.91
CA LYS A 308 10.99 22.63 -12.38
C LYS A 308 10.98 22.38 -10.89
N TYR A 309 9.90 22.75 -10.22
CA TYR A 309 9.56 22.24 -8.90
C TYR A 309 8.06 22.22 -8.72
N GLY A 310 7.59 21.39 -7.79
CA GLY A 310 6.17 21.26 -7.54
C GLY A 310 5.83 20.78 -6.14
N LEU A 311 4.60 21.07 -5.76
CA LEU A 311 4.00 20.63 -4.50
C LEU A 311 2.59 20.12 -4.78
N TRP A 312 2.20 19.04 -4.11
CA TRP A 312 0.90 18.40 -4.25
C TRP A 312 0.31 18.07 -2.90
N LEU A 313 -0.99 18.30 -2.77
CA LEU A 313 -1.78 17.88 -1.64
C LEU A 313 -2.93 17.00 -2.13
N THR A 314 -3.02 15.79 -1.58
CA THR A 314 -3.97 14.77 -2.05
C THR A 314 -4.85 14.29 -0.89
N PRO A 315 -6.00 14.94 -0.64
CA PRO A 315 -7.00 14.40 0.27
C PRO A 315 -7.66 13.16 -0.32
N CYS A 316 -7.85 12.12 0.48
CA CYS A 316 -8.54 10.90 0.06
C CYS A 316 -9.51 10.42 1.14
N TYR A 317 -10.66 9.90 0.74
CA TYR A 317 -11.65 9.30 1.62
C TYR A 317 -12.13 7.95 1.07
N SER A 318 -11.96 6.90 1.87
CA SER A 318 -12.38 5.54 1.53
C SER A 318 -13.61 5.13 2.35
N LEU A 319 -14.74 4.88 1.69
CA LEU A 319 -16.00 4.49 2.30
C LEU A 319 -16.33 3.02 2.00
N PRO A 320 -16.28 2.12 2.99
CA PRO A 320 -16.79 0.77 2.83
C PRO A 320 -18.33 0.79 2.80
N LEU A 321 -18.92 0.45 1.64
CA LEU A 321 -20.37 0.51 1.43
C LEU A 321 -21.11 -0.74 1.94
N GLN A 322 -20.45 -1.89 1.94
CA GLN A 322 -21.03 -3.12 2.49
C GLN A 322 -19.97 -3.88 3.27
N LYS A 323 -20.26 -4.05 4.56
CA LYS A 323 -19.48 -4.86 5.48
C LYS A 323 -20.12 -6.26 5.51
N SER A 324 -19.35 -7.27 5.14
CA SER A 324 -19.66 -8.65 5.49
C SER A 324 -18.56 -9.11 6.45
N THR A 325 -18.90 -9.99 7.38
CA THR A 325 -18.09 -10.49 8.51
C THR A 325 -16.66 -10.95 8.15
N ALA A 326 -16.34 -11.04 6.86
CA ALA A 326 -15.04 -11.40 6.33
C ALA A 326 -14.44 -10.40 5.31
N SER A 327 -15.21 -9.59 4.57
CA SER A 327 -14.59 -8.77 3.51
C SER A 327 -15.41 -7.53 3.17
N ILE A 328 -14.70 -6.45 2.82
CA ILE A 328 -15.29 -5.32 2.09
C ILE A 328 -15.63 -5.85 0.69
N ILE A 329 -16.93 -5.99 0.41
CA ILE A 329 -17.43 -6.46 -0.89
C ILE A 329 -17.60 -5.29 -1.85
N LYS A 330 -17.76 -4.07 -1.30
CA LYS A 330 -18.03 -2.84 -2.02
C LYS A 330 -17.33 -1.67 -1.34
N GLU A 331 -16.57 -0.92 -2.11
CA GLU A 331 -15.81 0.24 -1.65
C GLU A 331 -16.06 1.43 -2.56
N LEU A 332 -16.19 2.62 -1.98
CA LEU A 332 -16.26 3.88 -2.69
C LEU A 332 -15.09 4.75 -2.24
N ASN A 333 -14.20 5.09 -3.17
CA ASN A 333 -13.04 5.92 -2.95
C ASN A 333 -13.23 7.29 -3.61
N PHE A 334 -12.98 8.33 -2.84
CA PHE A 334 -12.88 9.70 -3.32
C PHE A 334 -11.45 10.18 -3.14
N ILE A 335 -10.86 10.74 -4.19
CA ILE A 335 -9.51 11.31 -4.17
C ILE A 335 -9.63 12.72 -4.73
N GLY A 336 -9.11 13.71 -4.02
CA GLY A 336 -8.90 15.06 -4.53
C GLY A 336 -7.42 15.30 -4.77
N VAL A 337 -7.09 16.27 -5.63
CA VAL A 337 -5.72 16.73 -5.81
C VAL A 337 -5.69 18.24 -5.98
N VAL A 338 -4.75 18.88 -5.30
CA VAL A 338 -4.32 20.25 -5.56
C VAL A 338 -2.82 20.22 -5.82
N ARG A 339 -2.41 20.75 -6.97
CA ARG A 339 -1.03 20.70 -7.46
C ARG A 339 -0.61 22.08 -7.91
N TYR A 340 0.58 22.49 -7.51
CA TYR A 340 1.25 23.65 -8.08
C TYR A 340 2.59 23.22 -8.68
N LEU A 341 2.83 23.57 -9.94
CA LEU A 341 4.05 23.29 -10.68
C LEU A 341 4.63 24.60 -11.18
N TRP A 342 5.84 24.89 -10.74
CA TRP A 342 6.61 26.00 -11.28
C TRP A 342 7.58 25.47 -12.32
N ASN A 343 7.65 26.16 -13.45
CA ASN A 343 8.62 25.87 -14.50
C ASN A 343 9.48 27.10 -14.75
N SER A 344 10.77 26.87 -14.98
CA SER A 344 11.66 27.91 -15.49
C SER A 344 11.38 28.14 -16.98
N ASN A 345 11.57 29.38 -17.44
CA ASN A 345 11.45 29.75 -18.86
C ASN A 345 12.42 28.96 -19.77
N LEU A 346 13.44 28.32 -19.19
CA LEU A 346 14.36 27.44 -19.91
C LEU A 346 13.69 26.15 -20.40
N VAL A 347 12.58 25.73 -19.79
CA VAL A 347 11.89 24.48 -20.16
C VAL A 347 10.44 24.71 -20.52
N ASP A 348 9.75 25.59 -19.78
CA ASP A 348 8.38 25.96 -20.06
C ASP A 348 8.08 27.31 -19.43
N SER A 349 7.65 28.26 -20.26
CA SER A 349 7.25 29.61 -19.85
C SER A 349 5.98 29.66 -18.98
N ALA A 350 5.25 28.54 -18.85
CA ALA A 350 4.03 28.45 -18.08
C ALA A 350 4.24 27.74 -16.74
N SER A 351 3.72 28.32 -15.66
CA SER A 351 3.48 27.61 -14.39
C SER A 351 2.06 27.08 -14.34
N TYR A 352 1.84 25.95 -13.66
CA TYR A 352 0.58 25.23 -13.64
C TYR A 352 0.00 25.11 -12.24
N THR A 353 -1.30 25.35 -12.13
CA THR A 353 -2.09 25.04 -10.94
C THR A 353 -3.16 24.04 -11.36
N ASP A 354 -3.11 22.82 -10.83
CA ASP A 354 -4.12 21.80 -11.10
C ASP A 354 -5.00 21.56 -9.88
N ILE A 355 -6.31 21.45 -10.12
CA ILE A 355 -7.32 21.06 -9.14
C ILE A 355 -8.15 19.96 -9.77
N GLY A 356 -8.28 18.83 -9.10
CA GLY A 356 -9.04 17.70 -9.64
C GLY A 356 -9.58 16.76 -8.59
N PHE A 357 -10.38 15.83 -9.06
CA PHE A 357 -10.94 14.78 -8.26
C PHE A 357 -11.07 13.47 -9.05
N ARG A 358 -11.13 12.38 -8.31
CA ARG A 358 -11.40 11.03 -8.81
C ARG A 358 -12.39 10.35 -7.89
N LEU A 359 -13.39 9.72 -8.48
CA LEU A 359 -14.34 8.84 -7.83
C LEU A 359 -14.09 7.41 -8.32
N MET A 360 -14.03 6.45 -7.41
CA MET A 360 -13.87 5.04 -7.75
C MET A 360 -14.86 4.20 -6.95
N TYR A 361 -15.63 3.37 -7.63
CA TYR A 361 -16.47 2.36 -7.02
C TYR A 361 -15.93 0.98 -7.40
N GLU A 362 -15.63 0.16 -6.40
CA GLU A 362 -15.12 -1.18 -6.59
C GLU A 362 -16.05 -2.20 -5.93
N SER A 363 -16.32 -3.28 -6.64
CA SER A 363 -17.06 -4.44 -6.17
C SER A 363 -16.49 -5.70 -6.80
N ARG A 364 -16.87 -6.88 -6.30
CA ARG A 364 -16.32 -8.18 -6.78
C ARG A 364 -16.28 -8.37 -8.30
N LYS A 365 -17.24 -7.84 -9.04
CA LYS A 365 -17.34 -8.01 -10.50
C LYS A 365 -17.26 -6.71 -11.28
N ILE A 366 -17.29 -5.56 -10.62
CA ILE A 366 -17.42 -4.27 -11.28
C ILE A 366 -16.47 -3.29 -10.63
N SER A 367 -15.64 -2.64 -11.44
CA SER A 367 -14.85 -1.47 -11.06
C SER A 367 -15.25 -0.31 -11.97
N VAL A 368 -15.60 0.83 -11.38
CA VAL A 368 -15.94 2.05 -12.10
C VAL A 368 -15.08 3.16 -11.56
N SER A 369 -14.48 3.97 -12.42
CA SER A 369 -13.82 5.20 -11.99
C SER A 369 -14.11 6.36 -12.94
N ALA A 370 -14.20 7.56 -12.37
CA ALA A 370 -14.35 8.80 -13.10
C ALA A 370 -13.40 9.84 -12.51
N GLU A 371 -12.77 10.62 -13.38
CA GLU A 371 -11.77 11.62 -13.05
C GLU A 371 -12.06 12.92 -13.78
N GLY A 372 -11.80 14.04 -13.11
CA GLY A 372 -11.76 15.36 -13.72
C GLY A 372 -10.63 16.19 -13.14
N LEU A 373 -9.89 16.88 -14.01
CA LEU A 373 -8.76 17.73 -13.66
C LEU A 373 -8.87 19.06 -14.42
N LEU A 374 -8.81 20.16 -13.68
CA LEU A 374 -8.74 21.52 -14.22
C LEU A 374 -7.31 22.04 -14.02
N ARG A 375 -6.73 22.64 -15.06
CA ARG A 375 -5.39 23.22 -15.03
C ARG A 375 -5.47 24.69 -15.40
N GLY A 376 -5.09 25.56 -14.47
CA GLY A 376 -4.76 26.96 -14.75
C GLY A 376 -3.30 27.09 -15.17
N GLN A 377 -3.04 27.89 -16.19
CA GLN A 377 -1.71 28.14 -16.73
C GLN A 377 -1.41 29.63 -16.66
N ILE A 378 -0.26 29.98 -16.09
CA ILE A 378 0.24 31.36 -16.03
C ILE A 378 1.52 31.40 -16.86
N ARG A 379 1.46 32.01 -18.04
CA ARG A 379 2.57 32.09 -18.99
C ARG A 379 3.21 33.48 -18.96
N SER A 380 4.53 33.54 -18.81
CA SER A 380 5.31 34.74 -19.09
C SER A 380 5.51 34.87 -20.59
N LEU A 381 5.03 35.95 -21.21
CA LEU A 381 5.12 36.13 -22.67
C LEU A 381 6.45 36.75 -23.10
N ASP A 382 7.01 37.68 -22.30
CA ASP A 382 8.23 38.43 -22.63
C ASP A 382 9.13 38.63 -21.39
N GLU A 383 10.39 39.04 -21.59
CA GLU A 383 11.33 39.42 -20.51
C GLU A 383 10.87 40.65 -19.72
N GLU A 384 9.93 41.42 -20.27
CA GLU A 384 9.32 42.62 -19.66
C GLU A 384 8.14 42.31 -18.73
N GLY A 385 7.76 41.02 -18.56
CA GLY A 385 6.85 40.59 -17.49
C GLY A 385 5.35 40.63 -17.80
N THR A 386 4.94 40.61 -19.07
CA THR A 386 3.52 40.44 -19.41
C THR A 386 3.07 39.00 -19.22
N PHE A 387 1.98 38.80 -18.46
CA PHE A 387 1.43 37.47 -18.14
C PHE A 387 0.16 37.16 -18.94
N ARG A 388 0.06 35.92 -19.43
CA ARG A 388 -1.17 35.36 -20.01
C ARG A 388 -1.72 34.26 -19.13
N PHE A 389 -3.01 34.36 -18.82
CA PHE A 389 -3.75 33.32 -18.12
C PHE A 389 -4.53 32.48 -19.13
N SER A 390 -4.39 31.16 -19.06
CA SER A 390 -5.21 30.21 -19.81
C SER A 390 -5.65 29.06 -18.90
N HIS A 391 -6.69 28.34 -19.31
CA HIS A 391 -7.16 27.16 -18.62
C HIS A 391 -7.31 26.00 -19.60
N THR A 392 -7.13 24.78 -19.11
CA THR A 392 -7.39 23.55 -19.86
C THR A 392 -7.92 22.50 -18.89
N ASN A 393 -8.58 21.47 -19.42
CA ASN A 393 -9.21 20.45 -18.62
C ASN A 393 -9.00 19.06 -19.21
N ARG A 394 -8.97 18.07 -18.32
CA ARG A 394 -8.89 16.66 -18.61
C ARG A 394 -10.01 15.94 -17.87
N PHE A 395 -10.55 14.89 -18.47
CA PHE A 395 -11.44 13.97 -17.76
C PHE A 395 -11.26 12.56 -18.31
N SER A 396 -11.53 11.57 -17.46
CA SER A 396 -11.53 10.17 -17.87
C SER A 396 -12.64 9.40 -17.15
N PHE A 397 -13.16 8.40 -17.81
CA PHE A 397 -14.11 7.44 -17.27
C PHE A 397 -13.64 6.04 -17.65
N ASN A 398 -13.63 5.13 -16.67
CA ASN A 398 -13.22 3.75 -16.84
C ASN A 398 -14.26 2.82 -16.19
N LEU A 399 -14.61 1.76 -16.89
CA LEU A 399 -15.48 0.68 -16.45
C LEU A 399 -14.79 -0.65 -16.71
N GLU A 400 -14.68 -1.48 -15.68
CA GLU A 400 -14.29 -2.87 -15.80
C GLU A 400 -15.41 -3.76 -15.28
N TYR A 401 -15.77 -4.79 -16.06
CA TYR A 401 -16.80 -5.76 -15.70
C TYR A 401 -16.27 -7.18 -15.90
N GLN A 402 -16.25 -7.96 -14.82
CA GLN A 402 -15.93 -9.38 -14.85
C GLN A 402 -17.15 -10.19 -15.32
N ILE A 403 -17.11 -10.69 -16.55
CA ILE A 403 -18.15 -11.57 -17.09
C ILE A 403 -18.05 -12.96 -16.46
N MET A 404 -16.82 -13.49 -16.43
CA MET A 404 -16.47 -14.83 -15.95
C MET A 404 -15.18 -14.74 -15.13
N ASN A 405 -14.85 -15.76 -14.34
CA ASN A 405 -13.68 -15.72 -13.46
C ASN A 405 -12.35 -15.39 -14.18
N ASN A 406 -12.30 -15.60 -15.49
CA ASN A 406 -11.16 -15.36 -16.36
C ASN A 406 -11.43 -14.39 -17.52
N ILE A 407 -12.59 -13.71 -17.58
CA ILE A 407 -12.93 -12.81 -18.68
C ILE A 407 -13.45 -11.49 -18.13
N TYR A 408 -12.83 -10.40 -18.58
CA TYR A 408 -13.14 -9.04 -18.17
C TYR A 408 -13.40 -8.18 -19.42
N ILE A 409 -14.41 -7.31 -19.36
CA ILE A 409 -14.61 -6.23 -20.32
C ILE A 409 -14.12 -4.95 -19.69
N THR A 410 -13.30 -4.19 -20.42
CA THR A 410 -12.83 -2.88 -20.02
C THR A 410 -13.31 -1.84 -21.04
N TYR A 411 -13.89 -0.75 -20.55
CA TYR A 411 -14.29 0.39 -21.37
C TYR A 411 -13.72 1.66 -20.77
N SER A 412 -13.03 2.45 -21.59
CA SER A 412 -12.41 3.71 -21.19
C SER A 412 -12.77 4.81 -22.18
N ILE A 413 -13.10 5.99 -21.68
CA ILE A 413 -13.34 7.18 -22.49
C ILE A 413 -12.79 8.40 -21.77
N GLY A 414 -12.22 9.35 -22.50
CA GLY A 414 -11.71 10.55 -21.89
C GLY A 414 -11.22 11.56 -22.89
N LYS A 415 -10.71 12.66 -22.35
CA LYS A 415 -10.06 13.74 -23.07
C LYS A 415 -8.88 14.20 -22.25
N ASP A 416 -7.72 14.31 -22.87
CA ASP A 416 -6.55 14.87 -22.22
C ASP A 416 -6.54 16.40 -22.29
N PHE A 417 -5.58 17.02 -21.59
CA PHE A 417 -5.38 18.46 -21.67
C PHE A 417 -5.13 18.90 -23.12
N GLU A 418 -5.72 20.02 -23.48
CA GLU A 418 -5.30 20.77 -24.67
C GLU A 418 -3.91 21.35 -24.39
N ASP A 419 -2.87 20.70 -24.90
CA ASP A 419 -1.50 21.15 -24.70
C ASP A 419 -1.17 22.34 -25.60
N ASN A 420 -0.66 23.41 -24.99
CA ASN A 420 -0.12 24.59 -25.66
C ASN A 420 1.39 24.76 -25.32
N SER A 421 2.01 23.79 -24.66
CA SER A 421 3.43 23.80 -24.27
C SER A 421 4.29 23.14 -25.36
N ILE A 422 5.47 23.71 -25.62
CA ILE A 422 6.33 23.37 -26.77
C ILE A 422 7.33 22.24 -26.42
N SER A 423 7.26 21.67 -25.21
CA SER A 423 8.46 21.06 -24.59
C SER A 423 8.37 19.58 -24.24
N PHE A 424 7.31 18.86 -24.62
CA PHE A 424 7.29 17.41 -24.56
C PHE A 424 6.94 16.83 -25.92
N SER A 425 7.86 16.03 -26.46
CA SER A 425 7.70 15.08 -27.57
C SER A 425 6.33 15.15 -28.28
N GLY A 426 6.29 15.91 -29.37
CA GLY A 426 5.14 16.16 -30.25
C GLY A 426 3.98 15.17 -30.19
N LYS A 427 3.04 15.39 -29.26
CA LYS A 427 1.66 14.91 -29.39
C LYS A 427 0.70 16.08 -29.31
N GLN A 428 0.02 16.27 -30.43
CA GLN A 428 -1.02 17.24 -30.69
C GLN A 428 -2.24 17.04 -29.79
N GLU A 429 -2.83 18.17 -29.40
CA GLU A 429 -4.25 18.49 -29.13
C GLU A 429 -5.03 17.56 -28.19
N GLY A 430 -5.97 18.14 -27.41
CA GLY A 430 -6.81 17.46 -26.43
C GLY A 430 -7.76 16.44 -27.05
N ASN A 431 -7.20 15.35 -27.55
CA ASN A 431 -7.88 14.35 -28.33
C ASN A 431 -8.76 13.51 -27.41
N PHE A 432 -10.02 13.39 -27.81
CA PHE A 432 -10.93 12.44 -27.20
C PHE A 432 -10.46 11.03 -27.54
N PHE A 433 -10.36 10.17 -26.54
CA PHE A 433 -10.10 8.76 -26.73
C PHE A 433 -11.28 7.93 -26.26
N THR A 434 -11.49 6.80 -26.92
CA THR A 434 -12.42 5.75 -26.49
C THR A 434 -11.77 4.40 -26.77
N LEU A 435 -11.84 3.50 -25.79
CA LEU A 435 -11.24 2.17 -25.84
C LEU A 435 -12.26 1.16 -25.31
N LEU A 436 -12.45 0.07 -26.03
CA LEU A 436 -13.18 -1.11 -25.58
C LEU A 436 -12.26 -2.31 -25.72
N GLY A 437 -12.04 -3.02 -24.61
CA GLY A 437 -11.15 -4.18 -24.53
C GLY A 437 -11.84 -5.37 -23.86
N VAL A 438 -11.35 -6.57 -24.21
CA VAL A 438 -11.71 -7.82 -23.55
C VAL A 438 -10.43 -8.50 -23.09
N ASN A 439 -10.28 -8.70 -21.79
CA ASN A 439 -9.09 -9.28 -21.19
C ASN A 439 -9.36 -10.72 -20.73
N PHE A 440 -8.46 -11.62 -21.08
CA PHE A 440 -8.53 -13.04 -20.72
C PHE A 440 -7.44 -13.37 -19.68
N ALA A 441 -7.85 -13.69 -18.45
CA ALA A 441 -6.94 -14.14 -17.41
C ALA A 441 -6.78 -15.67 -17.49
N LEU A 442 -5.92 -16.14 -18.38
CA LEU A 442 -5.58 -17.55 -18.50
C LEU A 442 -4.53 -17.91 -17.43
N GLY A 443 -4.93 -18.65 -16.39
CA GLY A 443 -3.96 -19.28 -15.46
C GLY A 443 -4.20 -19.16 -13.95
N ARG A 444 -5.27 -18.50 -13.48
CA ARG A 444 -5.61 -18.59 -12.05
C ARG A 444 -6.30 -19.92 -11.75
N LYS A 445 -5.53 -20.91 -11.29
CA LYS A 445 -6.10 -22.02 -10.51
C LYS A 445 -6.69 -21.42 -9.24
N GLU A 446 -8.01 -21.32 -9.16
CA GLU A 446 -8.69 -21.14 -7.89
C GLU A 446 -8.53 -22.43 -7.06
N ASN A 447 -7.42 -22.54 -6.34
CA ASN A 447 -7.30 -23.52 -5.26
C ASN A 447 -8.05 -22.99 -4.04
N PHE A 448 -9.38 -23.10 -4.05
CA PHE A 448 -10.17 -23.11 -2.83
C PHE A 448 -11.13 -24.29 -2.85
N LYS A 449 -10.56 -25.48 -2.64
CA LYS A 449 -11.22 -26.56 -1.89
C LYS A 449 -10.26 -26.95 -0.77
N ILE A 450 -10.63 -26.63 0.47
CA ILE A 450 -10.16 -27.39 1.61
C ILE A 450 -11.39 -28.18 2.04
N GLU A 451 -11.37 -29.47 1.75
CA GLU A 451 -12.37 -30.43 2.20
C GLU A 451 -12.38 -30.50 3.73
N ASN A 452 -13.57 -30.86 4.23
CA ASN A 452 -14.10 -30.71 5.60
C ASN A 452 -13.19 -31.07 6.78
#